data_AF-A0A0A0LZX9-F1
#
_entry.id   AF-A0A0A0LZX9-F1
#
_cell.length_a   1.000
_cell.length_b   1.000
_cell.length_c   1.000
_cell.angle_alpha   90.00
_cell.angle_beta   90.00
_cell.angle_gamma   90.00
#
_symmetry.space_group_name_H-M   'P 1'
#
loop_
_entity.id
_entity.type
_entity.pdbx_description
1 polymer ?
#
loop_
_entity_poly.entity_id
_entity_poly.type
_entity_poly.pdbx_seq_one_letter_code
_entity_poly.pdbx_strand_id
1 'polypeptide(L)'
;MECLEYGIHGRSITRLEAYQGNVPTALKSSTLSKLIQSNLTNSPLFQQSPLEIQRQYQEHCLQLCIESGKALNSIAMAIRDIIPPAMAKSHTEKAKEKAEALMSLLKSSHFNGDMKMVSTTTLIYLLIDCLSCVEKIVDSVHDLVSLARPKTTHPPKQAGVMSTEQKAPHNIIITHIQIAE
;
A
#
# COMPACT_ATOMS: atom_id res chain seq x y z
N MET A 1 40.03 26.17 -48.13
CA MET A 1 41.41 25.69 -47.94
C MET A 1 41.34 24.69 -46.79
N GLU A 2 41.30 23.38 -46.93
CA GLU A 2 41.32 22.35 -48.00
C GLU A 2 40.52 21.17 -47.37
N CYS A 3 39.39 20.70 -47.91
CA CYS A 3 39.26 19.68 -48.96
C CYS A 3 40.40 18.65 -49.00
N LEU A 4 40.24 17.52 -48.31
CA LEU A 4 40.95 16.28 -48.65
C LEU A 4 40.12 15.52 -49.69
N GLU A 5 40.44 15.79 -50.96
CA GLU A 5 40.09 14.95 -52.09
C GLU A 5 40.95 13.68 -52.07
N TYR A 6 40.30 12.53 -52.20
CA TYR A 6 40.91 11.32 -52.76
C TYR A 6 40.09 10.93 -53.99
N GLY A 7 40.57 11.34 -55.17
CA GLY A 7 40.19 10.74 -56.45
C GLY A 7 40.92 9.38 -56.63
N ILE A 8 40.75 8.59 -57.67
CA ILE A 8 39.96 8.62 -58.91
C ILE A 8 39.88 7.14 -59.32
N HIS A 9 38.72 6.62 -59.73
CA HIS A 9 38.73 5.73 -60.92
C HIS A 9 37.35 5.68 -61.57
N GLY A 10 37.27 6.34 -62.72
CA GLY A 10 36.10 6.26 -63.58
C GLY A 10 35.87 4.83 -64.09
N ARG A 11 34.62 4.38 -63.97
CA ARG A 11 33.99 3.52 -64.96
C ARG A 11 32.56 3.99 -65.15
N SER A 12 32.33 4.73 -66.23
CA SER A 12 31.01 4.82 -66.84
C SER A 12 30.64 3.45 -67.36
N ILE A 13 29.63 2.82 -66.77
CA ILE A 13 28.79 1.84 -67.47
C ILE A 13 27.34 2.19 -67.19
N THR A 14 26.74 2.77 -68.21
CA THR A 14 25.31 2.93 -68.46
C THR A 14 24.52 1.64 -68.25
N ARG A 15 23.31 1.81 -67.69
CA ARG A 15 22.08 1.04 -67.98
C ARG A 15 21.98 -0.38 -67.42
N LEU A 16 21.32 -0.49 -66.27
CA LEU A 16 20.51 -1.66 -65.86
C LEU A 16 19.26 -1.16 -65.11
N GLU A 17 18.33 -0.56 -65.85
CA GLU A 17 16.93 -0.59 -65.47
C GLU A 17 16.34 -1.90 -66.00
N ALA A 18 16.00 -2.83 -65.10
CA ALA A 18 14.91 -3.79 -65.25
C ALA A 18 14.89 -4.77 -64.07
N TYR A 19 14.33 -4.35 -62.94
CA TYR A 19 13.53 -5.25 -62.10
C TYR A 19 12.49 -4.40 -61.37
N GLN A 20 11.34 -4.22 -62.03
CA GLN A 20 10.11 -3.75 -61.39
C GLN A 20 9.68 -4.81 -60.36
N GLY A 21 10.14 -4.66 -59.12
CA GLY A 21 9.48 -5.19 -57.93
C GLY A 21 8.80 -4.02 -57.24
N ASN A 22 7.54 -3.79 -57.58
CA ASN A 22 6.67 -2.78 -56.99
C ASN A 22 6.54 -3.01 -55.47
N VAL A 23 7.32 -2.30 -54.65
CA VAL A 23 7.08 -2.21 -53.20
C VAL A 23 6.52 -0.81 -52.93
N PRO A 24 5.22 -0.66 -52.60
CA PRO A 24 4.63 0.63 -52.33
C PRO A 24 5.29 1.28 -51.11
N THR A 25 6.11 2.32 -51.34
CA THR A 25 6.79 3.08 -50.29
C THR A 25 5.80 3.88 -49.41
N ALA A 26 4.52 3.90 -49.75
CA ALA A 26 3.45 4.50 -48.95
C ALA A 26 2.83 3.56 -47.89
N LEU A 27 3.17 2.26 -47.85
CA LEU A 27 2.53 1.30 -46.94
C LEU A 27 3.27 1.07 -45.61
N LYS A 28 4.41 1.72 -45.37
CA LYS A 28 5.22 1.46 -44.17
C LYS A 28 4.96 2.45 -43.03
N SER A 29 4.73 3.73 -43.28
CA SER A 29 4.58 4.71 -42.18
C SER A 29 3.24 4.56 -41.43
N SER A 30 2.12 4.53 -42.14
CA SER A 30 0.77 4.39 -41.54
C SER A 30 0.57 3.03 -40.86
N THR A 31 1.03 1.95 -41.49
CA THR A 31 0.89 0.60 -40.93
C THR A 31 1.82 0.41 -39.73
N LEU A 32 3.06 0.90 -39.77
CA LEU A 32 3.96 0.86 -38.60
C LEU A 32 3.45 1.77 -37.49
N SER A 33 2.97 2.99 -37.76
CA SER A 33 2.32 3.82 -36.74
C SER A 33 1.10 3.14 -36.15
N LYS A 34 0.26 2.47 -36.95
CA LYS A 34 -0.89 1.70 -36.47
C LYS A 34 -0.48 0.48 -35.65
N LEU A 35 0.61 -0.21 -36.03
CA LEU A 35 1.15 -1.35 -35.28
C LEU A 35 1.79 -0.90 -33.98
N ILE A 36 2.50 0.23 -33.98
CA ILE A 36 3.10 0.83 -32.79
C ILE A 36 1.99 1.28 -31.86
N GLN A 37 0.95 1.95 -32.37
CA GLN A 37 -0.19 2.40 -31.58
C GLN A 37 -0.97 1.22 -30.99
N SER A 38 -1.24 0.17 -31.77
CA SER A 38 -1.98 -1.01 -31.28
C SER A 38 -1.18 -1.83 -30.27
N ASN A 39 0.15 -1.91 -30.40
CA ASN A 39 0.99 -2.59 -29.41
C ASN A 39 1.18 -1.78 -28.12
N LEU A 40 1.11 -0.44 -28.17
CA LEU A 40 1.14 0.41 -26.96
C LEU A 40 -0.17 0.37 -26.16
N THR A 41 -1.32 0.19 -26.82
CA THR A 41 -2.64 0.14 -26.15
C THR A 41 -3.03 -1.24 -25.61
N ASN A 42 -2.27 -2.29 -25.95
CA ASN A 42 -2.54 -3.67 -25.51
C ASN A 42 -1.68 -4.11 -24.31
N SER A 43 -0.90 -3.20 -23.71
CA SER A 43 -0.26 -3.47 -22.43
C SER A 43 -1.26 -3.20 -21.29
N PRO A 44 -1.48 -4.15 -20.36
CA PRO A 44 -2.44 -4.00 -19.25
C PRO A 44 -2.10 -2.85 -18.28
N LEU A 45 -1.01 -2.13 -18.50
CA LEU A 45 -0.50 -1.03 -17.67
C LEU A 45 -1.02 0.37 -18.05
N PHE A 46 -1.70 0.56 -19.19
CA PHE A 46 -2.09 1.89 -19.70
C PHE A 46 -3.61 2.20 -19.68
N GLN A 47 -4.43 1.38 -19.02
CA GLN A 47 -5.90 1.53 -19.05
C GLN A 47 -6.54 2.15 -17.80
N GLN A 48 -5.77 2.55 -16.79
CA GLN A 48 -6.38 3.21 -15.63
C GLN A 48 -6.59 4.70 -15.90
N SER A 49 -7.82 5.17 -15.74
CA SER A 49 -8.14 6.60 -15.87
C SER A 49 -7.39 7.39 -14.78
N PRO A 50 -6.97 8.64 -15.04
CA PRO A 50 -6.33 9.47 -14.03
C PRO A 50 -7.12 9.60 -12.72
N LEU A 51 -8.46 9.58 -12.83
CA LEU A 51 -9.38 9.60 -11.68
C LEU A 51 -9.27 8.32 -10.83
N GLU A 52 -9.13 7.16 -11.48
CA GLU A 52 -9.00 5.88 -10.79
C GLU A 52 -7.66 5.79 -10.04
N ILE A 53 -6.58 6.27 -10.64
CA ILE A 53 -5.27 6.36 -9.98
C ILE A 53 -5.32 7.30 -8.78
N GLN A 54 -5.94 8.47 -8.93
CA GLN A 54 -6.14 9.41 -7.82
C GLN A 54 -6.95 8.79 -6.68
N ARG A 55 -8.03 8.06 -7.00
CA ARG A 55 -8.86 7.36 -6.02
C ARG A 55 -8.04 6.32 -5.25
N GLN A 56 -7.18 5.56 -5.94
CA GLN A 56 -6.30 4.58 -5.29
C GLN A 56 -5.34 5.24 -4.31
N TYR A 57 -4.68 6.34 -4.69
CA TYR A 57 -3.85 7.11 -3.77
C TYR A 57 -4.62 7.54 -2.51
N GLN A 58 -5.81 8.11 -2.69
CA GLN A 58 -6.65 8.56 -1.58
C GLN A 58 -7.04 7.40 -0.65
N GLU A 59 -7.48 6.28 -1.21
CA GLU A 59 -7.88 5.10 -0.45
C GLU A 59 -6.70 4.55 0.36
N HIS A 60 -5.54 4.35 -0.26
CA HIS A 60 -4.39 3.82 0.46
C HIS A 60 -3.87 4.77 1.54
N CYS A 61 -3.83 6.09 1.28
CA CYS A 61 -3.48 7.08 2.29
C CYS A 61 -4.47 7.06 3.47
N LEU A 62 -5.77 7.00 3.20
CA LEU A 62 -6.80 6.93 4.23
C LEU A 62 -6.63 5.68 5.11
N GLN A 63 -6.46 4.51 4.49
CA GLN A 63 -6.29 3.25 5.22
C GLN A 63 -4.99 3.24 6.04
N LEU A 64 -3.90 3.78 5.50
CA LEU A 64 -2.64 3.94 6.24
C LEU A 64 -2.85 4.77 7.50
N CYS A 65 -3.53 5.93 7.38
CA CYS A 65 -3.84 6.79 8.51
C CYS A 65 -4.75 6.11 9.54
N ILE A 66 -5.79 5.40 9.09
CA ILE A 66 -6.72 4.68 9.96
C ILE A 66 -5.99 3.60 10.77
N GLU A 67 -5.20 2.75 10.12
CA GLU A 67 -4.50 1.67 10.80
C GLU A 67 -3.39 2.21 11.72
N SER A 68 -2.68 3.25 11.31
CA SER A 68 -1.72 3.95 12.20
C SER A 68 -2.40 4.55 13.44
N GLY A 69 -3.57 5.16 13.27
CA GLY A 69 -4.37 5.69 14.38
C GLY A 69 -4.85 4.60 15.33
N LYS A 70 -5.27 3.44 14.81
CA LYS A 70 -5.62 2.27 15.64
C LYS A 70 -4.42 1.72 16.40
N ALA A 71 -3.24 1.70 15.79
CA ALA A 71 -2.00 1.32 16.47
C ALA A 71 -1.70 2.26 17.64
N LEU A 72 -1.72 3.58 17.39
CA LEU A 72 -1.51 4.60 18.42
C LEU A 72 -2.55 4.51 19.56
N ASN A 73 -3.82 4.24 19.23
CA ASN A 73 -4.85 4.04 20.24
C ASN A 73 -4.58 2.78 21.10
N SER A 74 -4.17 1.67 20.47
CA SER A 74 -3.78 0.46 21.20
C SER A 74 -2.58 0.70 22.11
N ILE A 75 -1.63 1.55 21.71
CA ILE A 75 -0.50 1.97 22.53
C ILE A 75 -0.96 2.80 23.73
N ALA A 76 -1.85 3.77 23.52
CA ALA A 76 -2.37 4.61 24.60
C ALA A 76 -3.06 3.78 25.69
N MET A 77 -3.84 2.77 25.29
CA MET A 77 -4.45 1.81 26.23
C MET A 77 -3.40 0.98 26.97
N ALA A 78 -2.40 0.47 26.25
CA ALA A 78 -1.31 -0.33 26.82
C ALA A 78 -0.53 0.44 27.90
N ILE A 79 -0.21 1.71 27.66
CA ILE A 79 0.47 2.56 28.64
C ILE A 79 -0.41 2.82 29.86
N ARG A 80 -1.69 3.17 29.65
CA ARG A 80 -2.61 3.47 30.77
C ARG A 80 -2.78 2.29 31.71
N ASP A 81 -2.90 1.10 31.14
CA ASP A 81 -3.22 -0.11 31.90
C ASP A 81 -1.94 -0.91 32.25
N ILE A 82 -0.76 -0.45 31.79
CA ILE A 82 0.56 -1.12 31.89
C ILE A 82 0.47 -2.59 31.44
N ILE A 83 -0.14 -2.80 30.28
CA ILE A 83 -0.32 -4.11 29.63
C ILE A 83 0.34 -4.12 28.25
N PRO A 84 0.76 -5.28 27.73
CA PRO A 84 1.37 -5.34 26.40
C PRO A 84 0.42 -4.80 25.31
N PRO A 85 0.93 -4.02 24.33
CA PRO A 85 0.12 -3.48 23.24
C PRO A 85 -0.21 -4.56 22.19
N ALA A 86 -1.15 -5.44 22.52
CA ALA A 86 -1.42 -6.67 21.77
C ALA A 86 -1.81 -6.44 20.30
N MET A 87 -2.57 -5.37 20.01
CA MET A 87 -3.07 -5.09 18.66
C MET A 87 -2.21 -4.09 17.88
N ALA A 88 -1.29 -3.38 18.55
CA ALA A 88 -0.54 -2.31 17.92
C ALA A 88 0.35 -2.82 16.78
N LYS A 89 1.02 -3.97 16.95
CA LYS A 89 1.83 -4.59 15.89
C LYS A 89 1.00 -4.96 14.67
N SER A 90 -0.16 -5.60 14.87
CA SER A 90 -1.04 -6.00 13.76
C SER A 90 -1.55 -4.78 12.96
N HIS A 91 -1.95 -3.71 13.65
CA HIS A 91 -2.36 -2.48 12.97
C HIS A 91 -1.19 -1.81 12.23
N THR A 92 0.01 -1.88 12.78
CA THR A 92 1.22 -1.33 12.14
C THR A 92 1.60 -2.12 10.89
N GLU A 93 1.51 -3.46 10.92
CA GLU A 93 1.72 -4.30 9.73
C GLU A 93 0.71 -3.98 8.62
N LYS A 94 -0.58 -3.82 8.95
CA LYS A 94 -1.60 -3.41 7.98
C LYS A 94 -1.31 -2.03 7.38
N ALA A 95 -0.86 -1.07 8.20
CA ALA A 95 -0.46 0.24 7.71
C ALA A 95 0.75 0.15 6.76
N LYS A 96 1.71 -0.74 7.05
CA LYS A 96 2.87 -1.01 6.20
C LYS A 96 2.49 -1.58 4.84
N GLU A 97 1.54 -2.51 4.78
CA GLU A 97 1.01 -3.02 3.51
C GLU A 97 0.44 -1.89 2.63
N LYS A 98 -0.25 -0.91 3.24
CA LYS A 98 -0.77 0.26 2.52
C LYS A 98 0.35 1.22 2.08
N ALA A 99 1.39 1.40 2.89
CA ALA A 99 2.58 2.16 2.53
C ALA A 99 3.31 1.55 1.32
N GLU A 100 3.47 0.22 1.29
CA GLU A 100 4.09 -0.50 0.18
C GLU A 100 3.26 -0.39 -1.11
N ALA A 101 1.93 -0.44 -1.00
CA ALA A 101 1.02 -0.19 -2.12
C ALA A 101 1.18 1.24 -2.66
N LEU A 102 1.23 2.26 -1.79
CA LEU A 102 1.47 3.65 -2.19
C LEU A 102 2.81 3.84 -2.89
N MET A 103 3.88 3.24 -2.36
CA MET A 103 5.20 3.27 -2.99
C MET A 103 5.20 2.61 -4.37
N SER A 104 4.45 1.53 -4.52
CA SER A 104 4.31 0.82 -5.80
C SER A 104 3.57 1.68 -6.82
N LEU A 105 2.51 2.38 -6.41
CA LEU A 105 1.78 3.33 -7.25
C LEU A 105 2.65 4.51 -7.69
N LEU A 106 3.48 5.05 -6.79
CA LEU A 106 4.42 6.12 -7.14
C LEU A 106 5.45 5.68 -8.18
N LYS A 107 5.95 4.44 -8.07
CA LYS A 107 6.91 3.88 -9.02
C LYS A 107 6.30 3.60 -10.39
N SER A 108 5.01 3.25 -10.46
CA SER A 108 4.33 2.96 -11.72
C SER A 108 3.81 4.22 -12.42
N SER A 109 3.66 5.34 -11.71
CA SER A 109 3.22 6.59 -12.32
C SER A 109 4.31 7.28 -13.13
N HIS A 110 3.96 7.70 -14.35
CA HIS A 110 4.81 8.55 -15.19
C HIS A 110 4.55 10.03 -14.89
N PHE A 111 5.51 10.67 -14.22
CA PHE A 111 5.40 12.07 -13.80
C PHE A 111 5.84 13.00 -14.93
N ASN A 112 4.90 13.77 -15.49
CA ASN A 112 5.19 14.75 -16.54
C ASN A 112 5.33 16.18 -15.98
N GLY A 113 5.97 16.31 -14.81
CA GLY A 113 6.19 17.62 -14.16
C GLY A 113 4.95 18.26 -13.51
N ASP A 114 3.89 17.48 -13.23
CA ASP A 114 2.68 17.97 -12.59
C ASP A 114 2.95 18.33 -11.11
N MET A 115 2.78 19.62 -10.77
CA MET A 115 2.93 20.14 -9.41
C MET A 115 2.04 19.43 -8.40
N LYS A 116 0.82 19.02 -8.79
CA LYS A 116 -0.07 18.26 -7.90
C LYS A 116 0.56 16.93 -7.52
N MET A 117 1.29 16.32 -8.46
CA MET A 117 1.90 15.02 -8.24
C MET A 117 3.17 15.10 -7.40
N VAL A 118 3.92 16.21 -7.48
CA VAL A 118 5.01 16.52 -6.53
C VAL A 118 4.48 16.60 -5.10
N SER A 119 3.37 17.34 -4.90
CA SER A 119 2.73 17.45 -3.59
C SER A 119 2.19 16.12 -3.08
N THR A 120 1.52 15.34 -3.92
CA THR A 120 1.03 13.99 -3.57
C THR A 120 2.18 13.07 -3.16
N THR A 121 3.26 13.07 -3.92
CA THR A 121 4.46 12.27 -3.65
C THR A 121 5.06 12.65 -2.29
N THR A 122 5.21 13.95 -2.04
CA THR A 122 5.73 14.49 -0.77
C THR A 122 4.86 14.08 0.41
N LEU A 123 3.53 14.18 0.26
CA LEU A 123 2.57 13.76 1.29
C LEU A 123 2.71 12.27 1.62
N ILE A 124 2.87 11.42 0.61
CA ILE A 124 3.03 9.98 0.81
C ILE A 124 4.32 9.68 1.57
N TYR A 125 5.45 10.29 1.19
CA TYR A 125 6.71 10.11 1.93
C TYR A 125 6.57 10.55 3.39
N LEU A 126 5.92 11.69 3.65
CA LEU A 126 5.67 12.15 5.01
C LEU A 126 4.81 11.16 5.81
N LEU A 127 3.77 10.57 5.21
CA LEU A 127 2.95 9.55 5.85
C LEU A 127 3.75 8.29 6.18
N ILE A 128 4.69 7.89 5.31
CA ILE A 128 5.59 6.76 5.54
C ILE A 128 6.57 7.05 6.67
N ASP A 129 7.12 8.27 6.73
CA ASP A 129 7.98 8.70 7.83
C ASP A 129 7.22 8.70 9.16
N CYS A 130 5.98 9.19 9.17
CA CYS A 130 5.08 9.10 10.32
C CYS A 130 4.83 7.65 10.75
N LEU A 131 4.61 6.73 9.80
CA LEU A 131 4.45 5.30 10.12
C LEU A 131 5.71 4.72 10.77
N SER A 132 6.90 5.08 10.29
CA SER A 132 8.16 4.66 10.92
C SER A 132 8.29 5.17 12.37
N CYS A 133 7.81 6.38 12.64
CA CYS A 133 7.72 6.88 14.01
C CYS A 133 6.75 6.04 14.86
N VAL A 134 5.59 5.65 14.32
CA VAL A 134 4.63 4.78 15.02
C VAL A 134 5.26 3.43 15.37
N GLU A 135 5.97 2.78 14.44
CA GLU A 135 6.70 1.53 14.68
C GLU A 135 7.65 1.65 15.88
N LYS A 136 8.48 2.70 15.90
CA LYS A 136 9.43 2.95 17.01
C LYS A 136 8.73 3.17 18.35
N ILE A 137 7.58 3.84 18.35
CA ILE A 137 6.77 4.03 19.56
C ILE A 137 6.22 2.68 20.05
N VAL A 138 5.72 1.82 19.15
CA VAL A 138 5.22 0.48 19.50
C VAL A 138 6.30 -0.33 20.21
N ASP A 139 7.51 -0.37 19.65
CA ASP A 139 8.63 -1.11 20.23
C ASP A 139 9.06 -0.52 21.58
N SER A 140 9.18 0.81 21.66
CA SER A 140 9.55 1.49 22.90
C SER A 140 8.54 1.24 24.03
N VAL A 141 7.24 1.23 23.72
CA VAL A 141 6.18 0.99 24.70
C VAL A 141 6.12 -0.47 25.10
N HIS A 142 6.36 -1.39 24.17
CA HIS A 142 6.49 -2.80 24.50
C HIS A 142 7.61 -3.02 25.53
N ASP A 143 8.77 -2.39 25.34
CA ASP A 143 9.89 -2.48 26.26
C ASP A 143 9.58 -1.81 27.60
N LEU A 144 8.97 -0.62 27.59
CA LEU A 144 8.52 0.07 28.79
C LEU A 144 7.60 -0.81 29.63
N VAL A 145 6.56 -1.40 29.02
CA VAL A 145 5.61 -2.25 29.73
C VAL A 145 6.30 -3.50 30.27
N SER A 146 7.21 -4.12 29.51
CA SER A 146 7.97 -5.30 29.96
C SER A 146 8.78 -5.01 31.24
N LEU A 147 9.34 -3.80 31.34
CA LEU A 147 10.09 -3.35 32.52
C LEU A 147 9.19 -2.92 33.68
N ALA A 148 8.08 -2.25 33.38
CA ALA A 148 7.17 -1.68 34.38
C ALA A 148 6.22 -2.72 34.99
N ARG A 149 5.91 -3.80 34.26
CA ARG A 149 4.98 -4.82 34.72
C ARG A 149 5.55 -5.49 35.98
N PRO A 150 4.83 -5.46 37.11
CA PRO A 150 5.29 -6.09 38.33
C PRO A 150 5.57 -7.57 38.07
N LYS A 151 6.78 -8.03 38.41
CA LYS A 151 7.08 -9.47 38.43
C LYS A 151 6.16 -10.08 39.46
N THR A 152 5.09 -10.75 39.03
CA THR A 152 4.17 -11.46 39.93
C THR A 152 4.94 -12.61 40.56
N THR A 153 5.58 -12.36 41.71
CA THR A 153 6.09 -13.41 42.60
C THR A 153 4.92 -13.99 43.37
N HIS A 154 4.09 -14.79 42.70
CA HIS A 154 3.26 -15.76 43.40
C HIS A 154 3.10 -17.03 42.55
N PRO A 155 3.49 -18.21 43.07
CA PRO A 155 3.24 -19.47 42.38
C PRO A 155 1.73 -19.69 42.24
N PRO A 156 1.28 -20.42 41.21
CA PRO A 156 -0.13 -20.78 41.07
C PRO A 156 -0.51 -21.66 42.25
N LYS A 157 -1.40 -21.16 43.12
CA LYS A 157 -2.11 -22.03 44.07
C LYS A 157 -3.05 -22.92 43.24
N GLN A 158 -2.59 -24.13 42.94
CA GLN A 158 -3.43 -25.19 42.43
C GLN A 158 -4.42 -25.64 43.50
N ALA A 159 -5.69 -25.70 43.08
CA ALA A 159 -6.73 -26.67 43.42
C ALA A 159 -7.06 -26.94 44.90
N GLY A 160 -8.19 -26.39 45.35
CA GLY A 160 -9.15 -27.15 46.15
C GLY A 160 -10.24 -27.71 45.24
N VAL A 161 -10.19 -29.00 44.95
CA VAL A 161 -11.29 -29.76 44.33
C VAL A 161 -12.35 -30.02 45.40
N MET A 162 -13.63 -29.78 45.12
CA MET A 162 -14.67 -30.68 45.61
C MET A 162 -15.96 -30.62 44.78
N SER A 163 -16.23 -31.78 44.17
CA SER A 163 -17.48 -32.42 43.75
C SER A 163 -18.67 -31.63 43.19
N THR A 164 -19.08 -32.16 42.03
CA THR A 164 -20.41 -32.18 41.42
C THR A 164 -21.59 -32.25 42.39
N GLU A 165 -22.56 -31.36 42.26
CA GLU A 165 -23.98 -31.73 42.38
C GLU A 165 -24.89 -30.73 41.64
N GLN A 166 -25.83 -31.30 40.88
CA GLN A 166 -26.81 -30.66 40.02
C GLN A 166 -28.08 -30.34 40.83
N LYS A 167 -28.54 -29.08 40.87
CA LYS A 167 -29.87 -28.73 41.39
C LYS A 167 -30.54 -27.58 40.63
N ALA A 168 -31.80 -27.84 40.30
CA ALA A 168 -32.71 -27.12 39.40
C ALA A 168 -33.16 -25.71 39.90
N PRO A 169 -33.92 -24.95 39.08
CA PRO A 169 -34.04 -23.49 39.19
C PRO A 169 -35.01 -23.09 40.32
N HIS A 170 -34.71 -21.97 40.98
CA HIS A 170 -35.58 -21.40 42.01
C HIS A 170 -36.55 -20.39 41.40
N ASN A 171 -37.84 -20.65 41.64
CA ASN A 171 -38.99 -19.80 41.34
C ASN A 171 -38.81 -18.38 41.89
N ILE A 172 -38.95 -17.39 41.00
CA ILE A 172 -39.20 -15.99 41.38
C ILE A 172 -40.69 -15.88 41.73
N ILE A 173 -41.00 -15.74 43.02
CA ILE A 173 -42.35 -15.39 43.47
C ILE A 173 -42.53 -13.88 43.26
N ILE A 174 -43.34 -13.52 42.27
CA ILE A 174 -43.83 -12.14 42.08
C ILE A 174 -44.93 -11.91 43.12
N THR A 175 -44.63 -11.18 44.19
CA THR A 175 -45.68 -10.65 45.08
C THR A 175 -46.32 -9.43 44.44
N HIS A 176 -47.63 -9.55 44.22
CA HIS A 176 -48.57 -8.54 43.76
C HIS A 176 -48.53 -7.28 44.65
N ILE A 177 -48.29 -6.11 44.08
CA ILE A 177 -48.56 -4.82 44.73
C ILE A 177 -50.04 -4.51 44.52
N GLN A 178 -50.82 -4.45 45.60
CA GLN A 178 -52.18 -3.90 45.58
C GLN A 178 -52.09 -2.39 45.78
N ILE A 179 -52.57 -1.65 44.79
CA ILE A 179 -52.89 -0.22 44.87
C ILE A 179 -54.25 -0.14 45.57
N ALA A 180 -54.30 0.53 46.72
CA ALA A 180 -55.56 0.96 47.33
C ALA A 180 -55.92 2.34 46.78
N GLU A 181 -57.21 2.53 46.52
CA GLU A 181 -57.87 3.72 45.97
C GLU A 181 -57.59 5.01 46.76
#